data_AF-A0A3R7J0J6-F1
#
_entry.id   AF-A0A3R7J0J6-F1
#
_cell.length_a   1.000
_cell.length_b   1.000
_cell.length_c   1.000
_cell.angle_alpha   90.00
_cell.angle_beta   90.00
_cell.angle_gamma   90.00
#
_symmetry.space_group_name_H-M   'P 1'
#
loop_
_entity.id
_entity.type
_entity.pdbx_description
1 polymer ?
#
loop_
_entity_poly.entity_id
_entity_poly.type
_entity_poly.pdbx_seq_one_letter_code
_entity_poly.pdbx_strand_id
1 'polypeptide(L)'
;MSTEQRPTHVSVQLTDCARDDAQAVFAALGRAFPLVVEPAGHGAGATDGRPTVWSTTVDVARSGGHVDGGPLTGAVIADLSGGYQAVGKVREALEECFHAEDKGSASGDQEMEIRLRITPRD
;
A
#
# COMPACT_ATOMS: atom_id res chain seq x y z
N MET A 1 6.97 19.66 -15.31
CA MET A 1 6.40 19.51 -13.96
C MET A 1 7.02 18.27 -13.36
N SER A 2 8.21 18.40 -12.78
CA SER A 2 8.89 17.27 -12.15
C SER A 2 8.17 16.99 -10.84
N THR A 3 7.42 15.90 -10.76
CA THR A 3 6.98 15.35 -9.48
C THR A 3 8.23 14.96 -8.72
N GLU A 4 8.70 15.87 -7.87
CA GLU A 4 9.83 15.66 -6.97
C GLU A 4 9.56 14.38 -6.18
N GLN A 5 10.31 13.32 -6.48
CA GLN A 5 10.29 12.09 -5.71
C GLN A 5 10.84 12.44 -4.33
N ARG A 6 9.92 12.70 -3.39
CA ARG A 6 10.30 13.00 -2.02
C ARG A 6 10.73 11.70 -1.35
N PRO A 7 11.79 11.72 -0.52
CA PRO A 7 12.23 10.53 0.22
C PRO A 7 11.16 10.01 1.21
N THR A 8 10.13 10.80 1.48
CA THR A 8 8.98 10.45 2.35
C THR A 8 7.77 9.93 1.58
N HIS A 9 7.80 9.90 0.25
CA HIS A 9 6.72 9.32 -0.54
C HIS A 9 6.93 7.81 -0.69
N VAL A 10 5.84 7.07 -0.51
CA VAL A 10 5.80 5.63 -0.77
C VAL A 10 4.69 5.35 -1.75
N SER A 11 5.05 4.71 -2.87
CA SER A 11 4.09 4.15 -3.80
C SER A 11 3.58 2.82 -3.25
N VAL A 12 2.27 2.66 -3.25
CA VAL A 12 1.60 1.44 -2.79
C VAL A 12 0.82 0.87 -3.96
N GLN A 13 1.07 -0.38 -4.31
CA GLN A 13 0.35 -1.10 -5.35
C GLN A 13 -0.30 -2.34 -4.77
N LEU A 14 -1.60 -2.51 -4.99
CA LEU A 14 -2.36 -3.66 -4.54
C LEU A 14 -2.76 -4.52 -5.74
N THR A 15 -2.53 -5.82 -5.63
CA THR A 15 -2.87 -6.83 -6.63
C THR A 15 -3.50 -8.06 -5.97
N ASP A 16 -4.05 -8.96 -6.78
CA ASP A 16 -4.70 -10.20 -6.32
C ASP A 16 -5.85 -9.98 -5.32
N CYS A 17 -6.55 -8.84 -5.42
CA CYS A 17 -7.59 -8.43 -4.47
C CYS A 17 -8.85 -7.94 -5.17
N ALA A 18 -9.98 -8.01 -4.46
CA ALA A 18 -11.20 -7.37 -4.89
C ALA A 18 -11.08 -5.84 -4.72
N ARG A 19 -11.94 -5.09 -5.43
CA ARG A 19 -12.03 -3.64 -5.28
C ARG A 19 -12.29 -3.20 -3.83
N ASP A 20 -13.15 -3.92 -3.13
CA ASP A 20 -13.54 -3.60 -1.75
C ASP A 20 -12.35 -3.75 -0.80
N ASP A 21 -11.59 -4.84 -0.94
CA ASP A 21 -10.36 -5.07 -0.17
C ASP A 21 -9.31 -3.98 -0.45
N ALA A 22 -9.13 -3.60 -1.71
CA ALA A 22 -8.20 -2.51 -2.08
C ALA A 22 -8.62 -1.18 -1.43
N GLN A 23 -9.92 -0.88 -1.43
CA GLN A 23 -10.46 0.32 -0.77
C GLN A 23 -10.28 0.27 0.74
N ALA A 24 -10.45 -0.89 1.39
CA ALA A 24 -10.23 -1.06 2.82
C ALA A 24 -8.76 -0.79 3.20
N VAL A 25 -7.81 -1.34 2.45
CA VAL A 25 -6.37 -1.10 2.67
C VAL A 25 -6.02 0.37 2.47
N PHE A 26 -6.48 1.00 1.39
CA PHE A 26 -6.19 2.43 1.17
C PHE A 26 -6.89 3.35 2.16
N ALA A 27 -8.08 2.99 2.65
CA ALA A 27 -8.76 3.75 3.69
C ALA A 27 -7.97 3.70 5.01
N ALA A 28 -7.39 2.55 5.36
CA ALA A 28 -6.49 2.43 6.50
C ALA A 28 -5.23 3.29 6.31
N LEU A 29 -4.60 3.20 5.14
CA LEU A 29 -3.43 4.01 4.81
C LEU A 29 -3.72 5.51 4.82
N GLY A 30 -4.87 5.95 4.31
CA GLY A 30 -5.29 7.36 4.29
C GLY A 30 -5.60 7.93 5.68
N ARG A 31 -5.83 7.08 6.69
CA ARG A 31 -5.93 7.49 8.09
C ARG A 31 -4.56 7.57 8.75
N ALA A 32 -3.64 6.69 8.36
CA ALA A 32 -2.27 6.66 8.87
C ALA A 32 -1.39 7.75 8.23
N PHE A 33 -1.60 8.08 6.96
CA PHE A 33 -0.77 9.00 6.19
C PHE A 33 -1.61 9.81 5.20
N PRO A 34 -1.25 11.08 4.93
CA PRO A 34 -1.85 11.84 3.84
C PRO A 34 -1.63 11.15 2.48
N LEU A 35 -2.70 11.05 1.70
CA LEU A 35 -2.65 10.59 0.31
C LEU A 35 -2.12 11.74 -0.57
N VAL A 36 -1.02 11.49 -1.27
CA VAL A 36 -0.43 12.39 -2.27
C VAL A 36 -1.10 12.19 -3.62
N VAL A 37 -1.43 10.93 -3.91
CA VAL A 37 -2.12 10.51 -5.14
C VAL A 37 -3.37 9.76 -4.72
N GLU A 38 -4.52 10.22 -5.20
CA GLU A 38 -5.79 9.55 -4.93
C GLU A 38 -5.79 8.10 -5.41
N PRO A 39 -6.37 7.15 -4.66
CA PRO A 39 -6.39 5.74 -5.03
C PRO A 39 -7.09 5.52 -6.37
N ALA A 40 -6.42 4.85 -7.30
CA ALA A 40 -6.96 4.54 -8.61
C ALA A 40 -6.66 3.10 -9.04
N GLY A 41 -7.66 2.46 -9.63
CA GLY A 41 -7.52 1.16 -10.29
C GLY A 41 -7.00 1.35 -11.71
N HIS A 42 -5.93 0.64 -12.04
CA HIS A 42 -5.29 0.63 -13.35
C HIS A 42 -5.42 -0.77 -13.95
N GLY A 43 -6.04 -0.85 -15.11
CA GLY A 43 -6.30 -2.10 -15.80
C GLY A 43 -7.46 -1.98 -16.78
N ALA A 44 -7.38 -2.69 -17.90
CA ALA A 44 -8.47 -2.76 -18.87
C ALA A 44 -9.60 -3.61 -18.28
N GLY A 45 -10.57 -2.96 -17.63
CA GLY A 45 -11.94 -3.43 -17.45
C GLY A 45 -12.12 -4.75 -16.70
N ALA A 46 -12.98 -4.72 -15.68
CA ALA A 46 -13.51 -5.91 -15.00
C ALA A 46 -14.31 -6.88 -15.92
N THR A 47 -14.20 -6.78 -17.24
CA THR A 47 -14.87 -7.62 -18.23
C THR A 47 -14.04 -8.81 -18.72
N ASP A 48 -12.71 -8.80 -18.53
CA ASP A 48 -11.82 -9.77 -19.20
C ASP A 48 -10.74 -10.43 -18.29
N GLY A 49 -10.99 -10.53 -16.98
CA GLY A 49 -10.20 -11.41 -16.10
C GLY A 49 -8.72 -11.06 -15.95
N ARG A 50 -8.30 -9.83 -16.26
CA ARG A 50 -6.94 -9.34 -15.97
C ARG A 50 -6.85 -8.78 -14.55
N PRO A 51 -5.72 -8.97 -13.85
CA PRO A 51 -5.55 -8.43 -12.50
C PRO A 51 -5.66 -6.90 -12.55
N THR A 52 -6.65 -6.36 -11.82
CA THR A 52 -6.74 -4.91 -11.61
C THR A 52 -5.67 -4.55 -10.61
N VAL A 53 -4.71 -3.72 -11.03
CA VAL A 53 -3.69 -3.18 -10.14
C VAL A 53 -4.25 -1.90 -9.57
N TRP A 54 -4.36 -1.80 -8.26
CA TRP A 54 -4.75 -0.56 -7.61
C TRP A 54 -3.52 0.16 -7.09
N SER A 55 -3.45 1.48 -7.20
CA SER A 55 -2.31 2.22 -6.68
C SER A 55 -2.67 3.56 -6.05
N THR A 56 -1.83 3.97 -5.11
CA THR A 56 -1.84 5.28 -4.46
C THR A 56 -0.41 5.66 -4.08
N THR A 57 -0.21 6.89 -3.61
CA THR A 57 1.05 7.34 -3.03
C THR A 57 0.74 8.03 -1.72
N VAL A 58 1.46 7.67 -0.66
CA VAL A 58 1.31 8.25 0.68
C VAL A 58 2.55 9.04 1.06
N ASP A 59 2.38 10.08 1.89
CA ASP A 59 3.49 10.84 2.47
C ASP A 59 3.69 10.48 3.95
N VAL A 60 4.78 9.76 4.26
CA VAL A 60 5.09 9.34 5.63
C VAL A 60 5.77 10.43 6.47
N ALA A 61 5.95 11.64 5.92
CA ALA A 61 6.46 12.78 6.68
C ALA A 61 5.54 13.15 7.84
N ARG A 62 4.24 12.83 7.71
CA ARG A 62 3.22 13.01 8.74
C ARG A 62 2.53 11.69 8.98
N SER A 63 2.71 11.12 10.17
CA SER A 63 1.97 9.95 10.63
C SER A 63 0.76 10.37 11.47
N GLY A 64 -0.40 9.79 11.18
CA GLY A 64 -1.63 9.86 11.97
C GLY A 64 -1.58 8.97 13.20
N GLY A 65 -2.70 8.87 13.92
CA GLY A 65 -2.85 8.02 15.10
C GLY A 65 -3.13 6.55 14.75
N HIS A 66 -3.38 5.73 15.78
CA HIS A 66 -3.69 4.31 15.63
C HIS A 66 -4.91 4.09 14.72
N VAL A 67 -4.80 3.13 13.81
CA VAL A 67 -5.81 2.85 12.78
C VAL A 67 -6.26 1.41 12.88
N ASP A 68 -7.56 1.19 13.07
CA ASP A 68 -8.17 -0.11 12.87
C ASP A 68 -8.24 -0.42 11.37
N GLY A 69 -7.78 -1.61 10.97
CA GLY A 69 -7.96 -2.12 9.62
C GLY A 69 -9.44 -2.34 9.31
N GLY A 70 -9.85 -2.02 8.08
CA GLY A 70 -11.16 -2.43 7.58
C GLY A 70 -11.25 -3.96 7.39
N PRO A 71 -12.45 -4.55 7.29
CA PRO A 71 -12.57 -5.98 7.01
C PRO A 71 -12.00 -6.28 5.63
N LEU A 72 -11.13 -7.29 5.53
CA LEU A 72 -10.71 -7.87 4.26
C LEU A 72 -11.50 -9.17 4.02
N THR A 73 -11.92 -9.39 2.79
CA THR A 73 -12.63 -10.61 2.37
C THR A 73 -11.68 -11.69 1.87
N GLY A 74 -10.45 -11.31 1.52
CA GLY A 74 -9.42 -12.20 1.01
C GLY A 74 -8.01 -11.69 1.29
N ALA A 75 -7.02 -12.40 0.75
CA ALA A 75 -5.64 -11.95 0.78
C ALA A 75 -5.41 -10.85 -0.26
N VAL A 76 -4.56 -9.88 0.07
CA VAL A 76 -4.16 -8.79 -0.81
C VAL A 76 -2.64 -8.82 -0.94
N ILE A 77 -2.12 -8.72 -2.17
CA ILE A 77 -0.68 -8.52 -2.37
C ILE A 77 -0.41 -7.03 -2.44
N ALA A 78 0.44 -6.53 -1.56
CA ALA A 78 0.84 -5.13 -1.51
C ALA A 78 2.33 -5.00 -1.85
N ASP A 79 2.64 -4.31 -2.94
CA ASP A 79 3.99 -3.89 -3.29
C ASP A 79 4.19 -2.45 -2.82
N LEU A 80 5.18 -2.21 -1.95
CA LEU A 80 5.54 -0.89 -1.45
C LEU A 80 6.89 -0.49 -2.02
N SER A 81 7.00 0.69 -2.60
CA SER A 81 8.27 1.22 -3.12
C SER A 81 8.52 2.67 -2.72
N GLY A 82 9.75 2.96 -2.31
CA GLY A 82 10.16 4.28 -1.85
C GLY A 82 11.44 4.23 -1.02
N GLY A 83 11.74 5.28 -0.26
CA GLY A 83 12.91 5.30 0.63
C GLY A 83 12.82 4.21 1.71
N TYR A 84 13.94 3.59 2.08
CA TYR A 84 13.98 2.47 3.05
C TYR A 84 13.21 2.76 4.35
N GLN A 85 13.46 3.92 4.96
CA GLN A 85 12.76 4.34 6.18
C GLN A 85 11.28 4.62 5.95
N ALA A 86 10.92 5.09 4.76
CA ALA A 86 9.55 5.41 4.42
C ALA A 86 8.72 4.13 4.21
N VAL A 87 9.27 3.17 3.48
CA VAL A 87 8.68 1.85 3.28
C VAL A 87 8.49 1.13 4.62
N GLY A 88 9.46 1.20 5.53
CA GLY A 88 9.33 0.66 6.89
C GLY A 88 8.12 1.20 7.65
N LYS A 89 7.90 2.52 7.61
CA LYS A 89 6.74 3.13 8.27
C LYS A 89 5.39 2.67 7.69
N VAL A 90 5.29 2.54 6.37
CA VAL A 90 4.06 2.05 5.73
C VAL A 90 3.82 0.58 6.08
N ARG A 91 4.89 -0.23 6.09
CA ARG A 91 4.83 -1.62 6.55
C ARG A 91 4.32 -1.72 7.98
N GLU A 92 4.89 -0.96 8.91
CA GLU A 92 4.48 -0.94 10.32
C GLU A 92 3.00 -0.58 10.46
N ALA A 93 2.52 0.46 9.76
CA ALA A 93 1.12 0.85 9.80
C ALA A 93 0.17 -0.25 9.25
N LEU A 94 0.60 -0.96 8.19
CA LEU A 94 -0.16 -2.10 7.67
C LEU A 94 -0.15 -3.28 8.65
N GLU A 95 0.98 -3.53 9.32
CA GLU A 95 1.13 -4.54 10.38
C GLU A 95 0.39 -4.19 11.67
N GLU A 96 -0.02 -2.95 11.89
CA GLU A 96 -0.95 -2.56 12.95
C GLU A 96 -2.42 -2.84 12.55
N CYS A 97 -2.77 -2.58 11.30
CA CYS A 97 -4.15 -2.73 10.79
C CYS A 97 -4.51 -4.18 10.43
N PHE A 98 -3.55 -4.94 9.92
CA PHE A 98 -3.75 -6.24 9.28
C PHE A 98 -2.66 -7.24 9.68
N HIS A 99 -2.86 -8.51 9.34
CA HIS A 99 -1.76 -9.46 9.35
C HIS A 99 -0.97 -9.32 8.03
N ALA A 100 0.30 -8.91 8.10
CA ALA A 100 1.15 -8.74 6.92
C ALA A 100 2.33 -9.72 6.96
N GLU A 101 2.48 -10.50 5.90
CA GLU A 101 3.59 -11.44 5.71
C GLU A 101 4.53 -10.95 4.62
N ASP A 102 5.82 -10.84 4.92
CA ASP A 102 6.86 -10.48 3.95
C ASP A 102 7.07 -11.60 2.93
N LYS A 103 6.90 -11.29 1.63
CA LYS A 103 7.08 -12.22 0.51
C LYS A 103 8.39 -11.97 -0.24
N GLY A 104 9.17 -10.96 0.15
CA GLY A 104 10.44 -10.61 -0.45
C GLY A 104 10.62 -9.10 -0.57
N SER A 105 11.90 -8.71 -0.63
CA SER A 105 12.31 -7.32 -0.79
C SER A 105 13.46 -7.18 -1.79
N ALA A 106 13.45 -6.09 -2.56
CA ALA A 106 14.58 -5.61 -3.34
C ALA A 106 15.05 -4.27 -2.76
N SER A 107 16.36 -4.01 -2.77
CA SER A 107 16.91 -2.74 -2.25
C SER A 107 17.97 -2.19 -3.19
N GLY A 108 17.91 -0.89 -3.44
CA GLY A 108 18.96 -0.10 -4.07
C GLY A 108 19.74 0.71 -3.04
N ASP A 109 20.45 1.74 -3.50
CA ASP A 109 21.31 2.58 -2.64
C ASP A 109 20.50 3.35 -1.58
N GLN A 110 19.30 3.82 -1.93
CA GLN A 110 18.42 4.60 -1.04
C GLN A 110 16.94 4.18 -1.12
N GLU A 111 16.58 3.37 -2.11
CA GLU A 111 15.23 2.91 -2.35
C GLU A 111 15.07 1.44 -1.97
N MET A 112 13.88 1.09 -1.51
CA MET A 112 13.48 -0.27 -1.20
C MET A 112 12.15 -0.55 -1.87
N GLU A 113 12.00 -1.77 -2.37
CA GLU A 113 10.73 -2.36 -2.73
C GLU A 113 10.49 -3.57 -1.81
N ILE A 114 9.31 -3.67 -1.21
CA ILE A 114 8.89 -4.88 -0.50
C ILE A 114 7.56 -5.36 -1.01
N ARG A 115 7.39 -6.68 -1.02
CA ARG A 115 6.11 -7.32 -1.28
C ARG A 115 5.58 -7.92 0.01
N LEU A 116 4.37 -7.52 0.37
CA LEU A 116 3.64 -8.06 1.51
C LEU A 116 2.42 -8.84 1.01
N ARG A 117 2.10 -9.92 1.71
CA ARG A 117 0.77 -10.54 1.65
C ARG A 117 -0.01 -10.10 2.89
N ILE A 118 -1.06 -9.33 2.67
CA ILE A 118 -1.95 -8.82 3.71
C ILE A 118 -3.17 -9.74 3.82
N THR A 119 -3.54 -10.11 5.04
CA THR A 119 -4.72 -10.90 5.36
C THR A 119 -5.48 -10.28 6.54
N PRO A 120 -6.78 -10.61 6.71
CA PRO A 120 -7.51 -10.21 7.92
C PRO A 120 -6.77 -10.61 9.20
N ARG A 121 -6.89 -9.81 10.26
CA ARG A 121 -6.55 -10.26 11.62
C ARG A 121 -7.70 -11.10 12.16
N ASP A 122 -7.36 -12.15 12.91
CA ASP A 122 -8.30 -12.96 13.69
C ASP A 122 -8.75 -12.22 14.97
#